data_AF-A0A930VB28-F1
#
_entry.id   AF-A0A930VB28-F1
#
_cell.length_a   1.000
_cell.length_b   1.000
_cell.length_c   1.000
_cell.angle_alpha   90.00
_cell.angle_beta   90.00
_cell.angle_gamma   90.00
#
_symmetry.space_group_name_H-M   'P 1'
#
loop_
_entity.id
_entity.type
_entity.pdbx_description
1 polymer ?
#
loop_
_entity_poly.entity_id
_entity_poly.type
_entity_poly.pdbx_seq_one_letter_code
_entity_poly.pdbx_strand_id
1 'polypeptide(L)'
;MSVAAEMGHENPHAGQGSVLLDIGGDIGALVVAMPASMLGQEIEIDGVEVVHPHGHTHGHGHAHRAHVAVVDRPVPGGTQPSLVFPELSEGSYALYAKGAHEVLLTAEITGGQVTFVEWPTP
;
A
#
# COMPACT_ATOMS: atom_id res chain seq x y z
N MET A 1 -27.60 -24.10 23.11
CA MET A 1 -27.37 -23.69 21.71
C MET A 1 -26.09 -22.89 21.69
N SER A 2 -24.98 -23.50 21.30
CA SER A 2 -23.66 -22.84 21.25
C SER A 2 -23.36 -22.49 19.80
N VAL A 3 -23.20 -21.21 19.52
CA VAL A 3 -22.70 -20.69 18.24
C VAL A 3 -21.17 -20.79 18.25
N ALA A 4 -20.63 -21.53 17.29
CA ALA A 4 -19.20 -21.59 17.01
C ALA A 4 -18.74 -20.24 16.45
N ALA A 5 -17.71 -19.67 17.07
CA ALA A 5 -16.98 -18.55 16.49
C ALA A 5 -16.19 -19.06 15.28
N GLU A 6 -16.56 -18.58 14.10
CA GLU A 6 -15.77 -18.75 12.87
C GLU A 6 -14.50 -17.89 13.02
N MET A 7 -13.44 -18.50 13.56
CA MET A 7 -12.09 -17.94 13.49
C MET A 7 -11.62 -18.09 12.04
N GLY A 8 -11.71 -17.00 11.27
CA GLY A 8 -11.11 -16.93 9.94
C GLY A 8 -9.64 -17.36 10.04
N HIS A 9 -9.30 -18.45 9.37
CA HIS A 9 -7.95 -18.97 9.31
C HIS A 9 -7.14 -18.04 8.40
N GLU A 10 -6.56 -16.98 8.98
CA GLU A 10 -5.63 -16.11 8.28
C GLU A 10 -4.47 -16.98 7.78
N ASN A 11 -4.28 -17.04 6.45
CA ASN A 11 -3.19 -17.82 5.87
C ASN A 11 -1.86 -17.10 6.16
N PRO A 12 -0.97 -17.66 7.00
CA PRO A 12 0.29 -17.00 7.38
C PRO A 12 1.25 -16.81 6.20
N HIS A 13 0.95 -17.37 5.03
CA HIS A 13 1.73 -17.22 3.80
C HIS A 13 1.14 -16.20 2.81
N ALA A 14 -0.03 -15.63 3.08
CA ALA A 14 -0.62 -14.59 2.23
C ALA A 14 0.30 -13.35 2.21
N GLY A 15 0.57 -12.80 1.02
CA GLY A 15 1.40 -11.60 0.85
C GLY A 15 2.92 -11.82 0.84
N GLN A 16 3.41 -13.01 1.20
CA GLN A 16 4.84 -13.38 1.24
C GLN A 16 5.43 -13.82 -0.12
N GLY A 17 4.58 -13.98 -1.15
CA GLY A 17 4.99 -14.40 -2.50
C GLY A 17 5.43 -13.24 -3.40
N SER A 18 5.92 -13.57 -4.60
CA SER A 18 6.24 -12.59 -5.65
C SER A 18 5.01 -11.76 -6.02
N VAL A 19 5.16 -10.45 -6.10
CA VAL A 19 4.09 -9.53 -6.52
C VAL A 19 4.20 -9.32 -8.03
N LEU A 20 3.09 -9.53 -8.75
CA LEU A 20 2.99 -9.14 -10.15
C LEU A 20 2.67 -7.65 -10.21
N LEU A 21 3.44 -6.90 -11.00
CA LEU A 21 3.22 -5.49 -11.25
C LEU A 21 2.60 -5.35 -12.64
N ASP A 22 1.41 -4.77 -12.71
CA ASP A 22 0.76 -4.44 -13.97
C ASP A 22 1.00 -2.95 -14.26
N ILE A 23 2.18 -2.66 -14.81
CA ILE A 23 2.63 -1.29 -15.09
C ILE A 23 2.68 -1.03 -16.59
N GLY A 24 2.33 0.18 -16.99
CA GLY A 24 2.33 0.62 -18.38
C GLY A 24 1.48 1.86 -18.60
N GLY A 25 1.77 2.63 -19.64
CA GLY A 25 1.07 3.89 -19.89
C GLY A 25 1.22 4.84 -18.71
N ASP A 26 0.08 5.27 -18.15
CA ASP A 26 -0.03 6.10 -16.96
C ASP A 26 -0.07 5.29 -15.65
N ILE A 27 0.11 3.97 -15.69
CA ILE A 27 0.08 3.12 -14.49
C ILE A 27 1.50 2.77 -14.04
N GLY A 28 1.83 3.14 -12.80
CA GLY A 28 3.07 2.78 -12.09
C GLY A 28 2.80 1.91 -10.85
N ALA A 29 3.84 1.68 -10.06
CA ALA A 29 3.77 0.94 -8.80
C ALA A 29 4.57 1.63 -7.69
N LEU A 30 4.16 1.44 -6.44
CA LEU A 30 4.87 1.95 -5.26
C LEU A 30 5.38 0.78 -4.41
N VAL A 31 6.67 0.80 -4.10
CA VAL A 31 7.29 -0.07 -3.10
C VAL A 31 7.88 0.80 -2.00
N VAL A 32 7.49 0.53 -0.76
CA VAL A 32 8.02 1.24 0.40
C VAL A 32 8.81 0.27 1.28
N ALA A 33 10.07 0.59 1.54
CA ALA A 33 10.85 -0.08 2.57
C ALA A 33 10.39 0.40 3.95
N MET A 34 9.98 -0.54 4.81
CA MET A 34 9.35 -0.25 6.09
C MET A 34 10.26 -0.65 7.26
N PRO A 35 10.17 0.02 8.41
CA PRO A 35 10.85 -0.42 9.62
C PRO A 35 10.24 -1.72 10.16
N ALA A 36 11.07 -2.57 10.78
CA ALA A 36 10.63 -3.84 11.34
C ALA A 36 9.57 -3.71 12.45
N SER A 37 9.52 -2.57 13.15
CA SER A 37 8.51 -2.27 14.16
C SER A 37 7.09 -2.15 13.60
N MET A 38 6.94 -2.01 12.28
CA MET A 38 5.66 -1.87 11.60
C MET A 38 5.24 -3.14 10.86
N LEU A 39 5.95 -4.26 11.04
CA LEU A 39 5.58 -5.53 10.43
C LEU A 39 4.16 -5.95 10.83
N GLY A 40 3.33 -6.30 9.83
CA GLY A 40 1.91 -6.61 10.01
C GLY A 40 0.98 -5.40 10.15
N GLN A 41 1.51 -4.18 10.29
CA GLN A 41 0.70 -2.98 10.29
C GLN A 41 0.15 -2.71 8.90
N GLU A 42 -1.08 -2.20 8.83
CA GLU A 42 -1.70 -1.81 7.57
C GLU A 42 -1.54 -0.31 7.32
N ILE A 43 -1.23 0.03 6.07
CA ILE A 43 -1.05 1.40 5.58
C ILE A 43 -2.09 1.66 4.50
N GLU A 44 -2.79 2.78 4.65
CA GLU A 44 -3.74 3.29 3.68
C GLU A 44 -3.04 4.25 2.72
N ILE A 45 -3.52 4.32 1.47
CA ILE A 45 -3.10 5.28 0.47
C ILE A 45 -4.32 6.05 -0.07
N ASP A 46 -4.11 7.33 -0.36
CA ASP A 46 -5.10 8.19 -0.99
C ASP A 46 -4.44 9.06 -2.06
N GLY A 47 -5.14 9.32 -3.15
CA GLY A 47 -4.65 10.23 -4.18
C GLY A 47 -4.76 11.67 -3.69
N VAL A 48 -3.68 12.44 -3.78
CA VAL A 48 -3.70 13.88 -3.52
C VAL A 48 -4.27 14.53 -4.77
N GLU A 49 -5.59 14.74 -4.79
CA GLU A 49 -6.36 15.23 -5.94
C GLU A 49 -5.64 16.36 -6.71
N VAL A 50 -5.16 16.06 -7.93
CA VAL A 50 -5.04 17.05 -9.00
C VAL A 50 -6.29 16.89 -9.84
N VAL A 51 -7.17 17.89 -9.82
CA VAL A 51 -8.45 17.88 -10.53
C VAL A 51 -8.23 17.67 -12.03
N HIS A 52 -8.32 16.42 -12.49
CA HIS A 52 -8.43 16.07 -13.91
C HIS A 52 -9.86 15.59 -14.17
N PRO A 53 -10.59 16.20 -15.13
CA PRO A 53 -11.94 15.76 -15.45
C PRO A 53 -11.83 14.45 -16.22
N HIS A 54 -12.46 13.38 -15.72
CA HIS A 54 -12.65 12.04 -16.32
C HIS A 54 -11.76 10.88 -15.84
N GLY A 55 -11.21 10.92 -14.63
CA GLY A 55 -10.72 9.73 -13.94
C GLY A 55 -11.57 9.47 -12.69
N HIS A 56 -11.98 8.24 -12.44
CA HIS A 56 -12.83 7.87 -11.30
C HIS A 56 -12.22 8.37 -9.97
N THR A 57 -12.73 9.48 -9.45
CA THR A 57 -12.38 9.95 -8.12
C THR A 57 -13.11 9.05 -7.12
N HIS A 58 -12.37 8.22 -6.37
CA HIS A 58 -12.91 7.56 -5.18
C HIS A 58 -13.02 8.57 -4.03
N GLY A 59 -13.65 9.71 -4.30
CA GLY A 59 -13.87 10.76 -3.32
C GLY A 59 -15.30 10.72 -2.81
N HIS A 60 -15.62 9.83 -1.87
CA HIS A 60 -16.84 9.95 -1.06
C HIS A 60 -16.58 9.48 0.37
N GLY A 61 -17.00 10.30 1.34
CA GLY A 61 -16.82 10.03 2.77
C GLY A 61 -17.22 8.61 3.15
N HIS A 62 -16.42 8.01 4.05
CA HIS A 62 -16.53 6.61 4.47
C HIS A 62 -16.15 5.54 3.42
N ALA A 63 -15.59 5.90 2.26
CA ALA A 63 -15.00 4.92 1.36
C ALA A 63 -13.72 4.32 1.99
N HIS A 64 -13.65 2.98 2.04
CA HIS A 64 -12.47 2.27 2.51
C HIS A 64 -11.29 2.60 1.59
N ARG A 65 -10.33 3.40 2.08
CA ARG A 65 -9.07 3.62 1.38
C ARG A 65 -8.41 2.28 1.07
N ALA A 66 -7.77 2.20 -0.10
CA ALA A 66 -6.94 1.05 -0.42
C ALA A 66 -5.86 0.93 0.65
N HIS A 67 -5.67 -0.28 1.17
CA HIS A 67 -4.69 -0.55 2.19
C HIS A 67 -3.99 -1.87 1.93
N VAL A 68 -2.75 -1.93 2.39
CA VAL A 68 -1.89 -3.11 2.32
C VAL A 68 -1.18 -3.28 3.65
N ALA A 69 -0.98 -4.53 4.04
CA ALA A 69 -0.16 -4.86 5.21
C ALA A 69 1.33 -4.76 4.86
N VAL A 70 2.12 -4.31 5.83
CA VAL A 70 3.58 -4.45 5.80
C VAL A 70 3.93 -5.91 5.99
N VAL A 71 4.69 -6.45 5.05
CA VAL A 71 5.07 -7.85 5.03
C VAL A 71 6.57 -7.99 4.83
N ASP A 72 7.17 -9.02 5.43
CA ASP A 72 8.56 -9.35 5.16
C ASP A 72 8.71 -9.84 3.73
N ARG A 73 9.69 -9.31 3.00
CA ARG A 73 10.02 -9.77 1.65
C ARG A 73 11.49 -10.16 1.55
N PRO A 74 11.83 -11.25 0.84
CA PRO A 74 13.20 -11.65 0.62
C PRO A 74 13.94 -10.62 -0.26
N VAL A 75 15.14 -10.23 0.16
CA VAL A 75 16.07 -9.36 -0.57
C VAL A 75 17.47 -9.99 -0.55
N PRO A 76 18.41 -9.57 -1.43
CA PRO A 76 19.79 -10.01 -1.31
C PRO A 76 20.33 -9.67 0.09
N GLY A 77 20.67 -10.69 0.87
CA GLY A 77 21.22 -10.54 2.22
C GLY A 77 20.22 -10.68 3.38
N GLY A 78 18.93 -10.96 3.13
CA GLY A 78 17.97 -11.25 4.21
C GLY A 78 16.51 -11.00 3.84
N THR A 79 15.75 -10.46 4.80
CA THR A 79 14.40 -9.96 4.58
C THR A 79 14.34 -8.47 4.85
N GLN A 80 13.47 -7.78 4.11
CA GLN A 80 13.15 -6.37 4.30
C GLN A 80 11.63 -6.25 4.45
N PRO A 81 11.13 -5.76 5.60
CA PRO A 81 9.74 -5.37 5.73
C PRO A 81 9.42 -4.32 4.67
N SER A 82 8.34 -4.53 3.93
CA SER A 82 7.91 -3.63 2.87
C SER A 82 6.42 -3.73 2.63
N LEU A 83 5.86 -2.69 2.02
CA LEU A 83 4.54 -2.73 1.43
C LEU A 83 4.63 -2.43 -0.06
N VAL A 84 3.64 -2.89 -0.81
CA VAL A 84 3.59 -2.73 -2.27
C VAL A 84 2.18 -2.36 -2.70
N PHE A 85 2.04 -1.25 -3.40
CA PHE A 85 0.87 -0.94 -4.20
C PHE A 85 1.23 -1.25 -5.66
N PRO A 86 0.71 -2.35 -6.23
CA PRO A 86 1.20 -2.89 -7.50
C PRO A 86 0.72 -2.14 -8.74
N GLU A 87 -0.31 -1.31 -8.58
CA GLU A 87 -1.02 -0.63 -9.67
C GLU A 87 -1.56 0.71 -9.13
N LEU A 88 -0.94 1.81 -9.54
CA LEU A 88 -1.34 3.18 -9.20
C LEU A 88 -1.29 4.02 -10.48
N SER A 89 -2.32 4.83 -10.71
CA SER A 89 -2.25 5.86 -11.76
C SER A 89 -1.16 6.88 -11.44
N GLU A 90 -0.58 7.48 -12.48
CA GLU A 90 0.41 8.55 -12.36
C GLU A 90 -0.18 9.72 -11.56
N GLY A 91 0.60 10.22 -10.60
CA GLY A 91 0.16 11.30 -9.72
C GLY A 91 0.77 11.26 -8.33
N SER A 92 0.29 12.17 -7.48
CA SER A 92 0.74 12.33 -6.10
C SER A 92 -0.16 11.57 -5.14
N TYR A 93 0.42 10.86 -4.19
CA TYR A 93 -0.29 10.06 -3.21
C TYR A 93 0.18 10.38 -1.78
N ALA A 94 -0.75 10.32 -0.85
CA ALA A 94 -0.51 10.42 0.57
C ALA A 94 -0.74 9.06 1.25
N LEU A 95 0.16 8.69 2.14
CA LEU A 95 0.11 7.44 2.90
C LEU A 95 -0.18 7.74 4.38
N TYR A 96 -0.98 6.86 4.98
CA TYR A 96 -1.50 6.99 6.34
C TYR A 96 -1.37 5.65 7.06
N ALA A 97 -1.20 5.68 8.38
CA ALA A 97 -1.52 4.48 9.17
C ALA A 97 -3.03 4.19 9.04
N LYS A 98 -3.43 2.91 9.02
CA LYS A 98 -4.84 2.52 8.91
C LYS A 98 -5.72 3.23 9.95
N GLY A 99 -6.82 3.84 9.50
CA GLY A 99 -7.74 4.60 10.34
C GLY A 99 -7.21 5.96 10.85
N ALA A 100 -6.02 6.37 10.43
CA ALA A 100 -5.46 7.68 10.75
C ALA A 100 -5.75 8.71 9.63
N HIS A 101 -5.57 9.98 9.98
CA HIS A 101 -5.76 11.11 9.06
C HIS A 101 -4.50 11.95 8.87
N GLU A 102 -3.45 11.67 9.65
CA GLU A 102 -2.16 12.32 9.51
C GLU A 102 -1.39 11.71 8.34
N VAL A 103 -0.94 12.55 7.41
CA VAL A 103 -0.08 12.13 6.30
C VAL A 103 1.30 11.82 6.87
N LEU A 104 1.73 10.57 6.71
CA LEU A 104 3.03 10.11 7.20
C LEU A 104 4.09 10.10 6.10
N LEU A 105 3.68 9.93 4.84
CA LEU A 105 4.56 9.94 3.67
C LEU A 105 3.78 10.41 2.44
N THR A 106 4.44 11.14 1.55
CA THR A 106 3.93 11.43 0.20
C THR A 106 4.82 10.76 -0.84
N ALA A 107 4.21 10.25 -1.91
CA ALA A 107 4.91 9.59 -3.01
C ALA A 107 4.39 10.10 -4.35
N GLU A 108 5.31 10.35 -5.28
CA GLU A 108 5.00 10.66 -6.68
C GLU A 108 5.13 9.38 -7.51
N ILE A 109 4.07 9.03 -8.22
CA ILE A 109 4.01 7.87 -9.10
C ILE A 109 4.18 8.34 -10.52
N THR A 110 5.10 7.71 -11.25
CA THR A 110 5.29 7.91 -12.69
C THR A 110 4.80 6.67 -13.44
N GLY A 111 4.01 6.88 -14.48
CA GLY A 111 3.48 5.80 -15.31
C GLY A 111 4.59 4.93 -15.93
N GLY A 112 4.36 3.62 -15.96
CA GLY A 112 5.32 2.64 -16.47
C GLY A 112 6.57 2.43 -15.60
N GLN A 113 6.61 3.00 -14.39
CA GLN A 113 7.75 2.90 -13.48
C GLN A 113 7.38 2.33 -12.11
N VAL A 114 8.39 1.81 -11.42
CA VAL A 114 8.30 1.45 -10.02
C VAL A 114 8.96 2.56 -9.19
N THR A 115 8.18 3.22 -8.36
CA THR A 115 8.66 4.18 -7.37
C THR A 115 9.10 3.43 -6.11
N PHE A 116 10.35 3.62 -5.70
CA PHE A 116 10.90 3.09 -4.46
C PHE A 116 11.13 4.23 -3.46
N VAL A 117 10.61 4.09 -2.25
CA VAL A 117 10.82 5.05 -1.16
C VAL A 117 11.04 4.33 0.17
N GLU A 118 11.60 5.04 1.13
CA GLU A 118 11.77 4.56 2.50
C GLU A 118 10.73 5.22 3.40
N TRP A 119 10.15 4.45 4.31
CA TRP A 119 9.25 4.99 5.31
C TRP A 119 10.02 5.84 6.32
N PRO A 120 9.54 7.04 6.66
CA PRO A 120 10.25 7.90 7.61
C PRO A 120 10.27 7.24 8.99
N THR A 121 11.46 7.13 9.57
CA THR A 121 11.63 6.81 10.98
C THR A 121 11.52 8.09 11.80
N PRO A 122 10.85 8.07 12.97
CA PRO A 122 10.91 9.17 13.92
C PRO A 122 12.35 9.54 14.34
#